data_AF-A0A6N6P471-F1
#
_entry.id   AF-A0A6N6P471-F1
#
_cell.length_a   1.000
_cell.length_b   1.000
_cell.length_c   1.000
_cell.angle_alpha   90.00
_cell.angle_beta   90.00
_cell.angle_gamma   90.00
#
_symmetry.space_group_name_H-M   'P 1'
#
loop_
_entity.id
_entity.type
_entity.pdbx_description
1 polymer ?
#
loop_
_entity_poly.entity_id
_entity_poly.type
_entity_poly.pdbx_seq_one_letter_code
_entity_poly.pdbx_strand_id
1 'polypeptide(L)'
;MGGLRVTLYKDQIGIFHAALAQSFFGLLLVITAVTGKGFLSGSWFGDRAAASLRWIVVTGMLLTYFQLGVAATIRHQHAPLAIRDFPTAYGTLLPDTSGSALARINEDRAHDLIAPVSSLQIYLQLAHRAGAVLLLLVVIITAVRAVSITPLGHWMRSWSLLWVGAILPQILLGGITIWTNKAADVATSHMALGALLTSFSILFTFRVFCAAKPTANSA
;
A
#
# COMPACT_ATOMS: atom_id res chain seq x y z
N MET A 1 -12.19 18.48 7.44
CA MET A 1 -10.76 18.40 7.06
C MET A 1 -10.49 18.88 5.64
N GLY A 2 -11.32 18.57 4.63
CA GLY A 2 -11.09 19.04 3.25
C GLY A 2 -11.03 20.57 3.08
N GLY A 3 -11.86 21.32 3.84
CA GLY A 3 -11.85 22.80 3.80
C GLY A 3 -10.64 23.46 4.48
N LEU A 4 -10.00 22.81 5.46
CA LEU A 4 -8.80 23.33 6.14
C LEU A 4 -7.54 23.24 5.27
N ARG A 5 -7.56 22.41 4.22
CA ARG A 5 -6.48 22.34 3.21
C ARG A 5 -6.41 23.58 2.32
N VAL A 6 -7.47 24.39 2.27
CA VAL A 6 -7.54 25.59 1.44
C VAL A 6 -6.84 26.78 2.11
N THR A 7 -6.64 26.74 3.44
CA THR A 7 -6.12 27.89 4.22
C THR A 7 -4.78 27.66 4.88
N LEU A 8 -4.36 26.42 5.13
CA LEU A 8 -3.11 26.09 5.83
C LEU A 8 -2.27 25.09 5.01
N TYR A 9 -1.40 25.60 4.14
CA TYR A 9 -0.38 24.83 3.43
C TYR A 9 0.63 24.20 4.42
N LYS A 10 0.27 23.07 5.04
CA LYS A 10 1.18 22.24 5.83
C LYS A 10 1.11 20.79 5.36
N ASP A 11 2.20 20.27 4.80
CA ASP A 11 2.32 18.90 4.29
C ASP A 11 1.95 17.83 5.33
N GLN A 12 2.15 18.14 6.61
CA GLN A 12 1.75 17.30 7.74
C GLN A 12 0.24 17.04 7.79
N ILE A 13 -0.58 18.03 7.41
CA ILE A 13 -2.05 17.90 7.33
C ILE A 13 -2.44 16.98 6.16
N GLY A 14 -1.64 16.99 5.09
CA GLY A 14 -1.88 16.18 3.89
C GLY A 14 -1.77 14.68 4.15
N ILE A 15 -0.68 14.26 4.79
CA ILE A 15 -0.42 12.87 5.18
C ILE A 15 -1.46 12.39 6.20
N PHE A 16 -1.73 13.21 7.23
CA PHE A 16 -2.73 12.87 8.24
C PHE A 16 -4.13 12.75 7.64
N HIS A 17 -4.49 13.61 6.69
CA HIS A 17 -5.76 13.52 5.98
C HIS A 17 -5.88 12.22 5.18
N ALA A 18 -4.84 11.81 4.46
CA ALA A 18 -4.85 10.55 3.71
C ALA A 18 -5.02 9.34 4.65
N ALA A 19 -4.26 9.30 5.75
CA ALA A 19 -4.35 8.24 6.76
C ALA A 19 -5.74 8.19 7.43
N LEU A 20 -6.29 9.34 7.82
CA LEU A 20 -7.61 9.44 8.44
C LEU A 20 -8.72 9.01 7.48
N ALA A 21 -8.71 9.52 6.25
CA ALA A 21 -9.70 9.16 5.23
C ALA A 21 -9.65 7.66 4.92
N GLN A 22 -8.44 7.10 4.81
CA GLN A 22 -8.26 5.67 4.59
C GLN A 22 -8.77 4.83 5.75
N SER A 23 -8.43 5.21 6.99
CA SER A 23 -8.91 4.52 8.19
C SER A 23 -10.43 4.55 8.29
N PHE A 24 -11.04 5.70 7.97
CA PHE A 24 -12.49 5.84 7.92
C PHE A 24 -13.10 4.92 6.85
N PHE A 25 -12.54 4.86 5.65
CA PHE A 25 -13.02 3.95 4.60
C PHE A 25 -12.87 2.48 4.99
N GLY A 26 -11.74 2.08 5.60
CA GLY A 26 -11.55 0.74 6.15
C GLY A 26 -12.57 0.40 7.25
N LEU A 27 -12.86 1.34 8.15
CA LEU A 27 -13.88 1.20 9.19
C LEU A 27 -15.27 0.99 8.58
N LEU A 28 -15.64 1.75 7.54
CA LEU A 28 -16.92 1.56 6.85
C LEU A 28 -17.04 0.13 6.29
N LEU A 29 -15.99 -0.41 5.67
CA LEU A 29 -16.02 -1.80 5.18
C LEU A 29 -16.17 -2.81 6.32
N VAL A 30 -15.53 -2.58 7.47
CA VAL A 30 -15.70 -3.43 8.65
C VAL A 30 -17.14 -3.35 9.18
N ILE A 31 -17.73 -2.15 9.26
CA ILE A 31 -19.13 -1.96 9.67
C ILE A 31 -20.08 -2.71 8.71
N THR A 32 -19.88 -2.55 7.40
CA THR A 32 -20.65 -3.29 6.38
C THR A 32 -20.49 -4.80 6.54
N ALA A 33 -19.28 -5.27 6.87
CA ALA A 33 -19.03 -6.68 7.08
C ALA A 33 -19.73 -7.25 8.33
N VAL A 34 -19.67 -6.56 9.47
CA VAL A 34 -20.29 -7.04 10.73
C VAL A 34 -21.81 -6.98 10.72
N THR A 35 -22.38 -6.11 9.88
CA THR A 35 -23.84 -6.04 9.62
C THR A 35 -24.30 -7.01 8.54
N GLY A 36 -23.37 -7.70 7.87
CA GLY A 36 -23.65 -8.64 6.80
C GLY A 36 -24.04 -10.03 7.30
N LYS A 37 -24.79 -10.76 6.46
CA LYS A 37 -25.26 -12.13 6.75
C LYS A 37 -24.14 -13.09 7.16
N GLY A 38 -22.95 -12.97 6.58
CA GLY A 38 -21.83 -13.86 6.88
C GLY A 38 -21.32 -13.72 8.32
N PHE A 39 -21.24 -12.49 8.84
CA PHE A 39 -20.84 -12.27 10.23
C PHE A 39 -21.98 -12.65 11.18
N LEU A 40 -23.21 -12.23 10.87
CA LEU A 40 -24.39 -12.49 11.70
C LEU A 40 -24.77 -13.97 11.80
N SER A 41 -24.48 -14.78 10.77
CA SER A 41 -24.69 -16.24 10.80
C SER A 41 -23.60 -16.99 11.56
N GLY A 42 -22.56 -16.31 12.03
CA GLY A 42 -21.42 -16.92 12.70
C GLY A 42 -20.40 -17.60 11.77
N SER A 43 -20.56 -17.50 10.44
CA SER A 43 -19.67 -18.15 9.47
C SER A 43 -18.22 -17.64 9.46
N TRP A 44 -17.94 -16.56 10.20
CA TRP A 44 -16.61 -15.95 10.31
C TRP A 44 -15.78 -16.49 11.48
N PHE A 45 -16.34 -17.34 12.35
CA PHE A 45 -15.70 -17.81 13.58
C PHE A 45 -15.28 -19.29 13.49
N GLY A 46 -14.31 -19.70 14.31
CA GLY A 46 -13.90 -21.11 14.45
C GLY A 46 -13.02 -21.67 13.34
N ASP A 47 -12.45 -20.83 12.47
CA ASP A 47 -11.58 -21.25 11.37
C ASP A 47 -10.10 -21.19 11.80
N ARG A 48 -9.63 -22.29 12.39
CA ARG A 48 -8.25 -22.43 12.89
C ARG A 48 -7.19 -22.34 11.79
N ALA A 49 -7.50 -22.82 10.58
CA ALA A 49 -6.57 -22.77 9.46
C ALA A 49 -6.29 -21.32 9.07
N ALA A 50 -7.34 -20.51 8.93
CA ALA A 50 -7.19 -19.07 8.70
C ALA A 50 -6.49 -18.35 9.85
N ALA A 51 -6.84 -18.68 11.10
CA ALA A 51 -6.25 -18.06 12.30
C ALA A 51 -4.72 -18.25 12.39
N SER A 52 -4.20 -19.36 11.85
CA SER A 52 -2.75 -19.62 11.82
C SER A 52 -1.95 -18.59 11.01
N LEU A 53 -2.59 -17.88 10.07
CA LEU A 53 -1.96 -16.87 9.21
C LEU A 53 -2.16 -15.43 9.72
N ARG A 54 -2.74 -15.23 10.91
CA ARG A 54 -3.08 -13.89 11.42
C ARG A 54 -1.91 -12.91 11.39
N TRP A 55 -0.72 -13.35 11.81
CA TRP A 55 0.40 -12.44 11.98
C TRP A 55 1.02 -12.04 10.65
N ILE A 56 1.07 -12.95 9.66
CA ILE A 56 1.56 -12.58 8.33
C ILE A 56 0.59 -11.63 7.62
N VAL A 57 -0.72 -11.81 7.81
CA VAL A 57 -1.74 -10.88 7.28
C VAL A 57 -1.63 -9.51 7.97
N VAL A 58 -1.43 -9.47 9.29
CA VAL A 58 -1.15 -8.22 10.03
C VAL A 58 0.09 -7.53 9.50
N THR A 59 1.20 -8.25 9.28
CA THR A 59 2.41 -7.68 8.70
C THR A 59 2.13 -7.05 7.34
N GLY A 60 1.37 -7.72 6.47
CA GLY A 60 1.01 -7.17 5.17
C GLY A 60 0.09 -5.94 5.27
N MET A 61 -0.86 -5.92 6.22
CA MET A 61 -1.68 -4.72 6.49
C MET A 61 -0.82 -3.55 6.95
N LEU A 62 0.10 -3.76 7.90
CA LEU A 62 0.99 -2.72 8.41
C LEU A 62 1.91 -2.19 7.30
N LEU A 63 2.46 -3.06 6.46
CA LEU A 63 3.26 -2.66 5.30
C LEU A 63 2.43 -1.86 4.29
N THR A 64 1.19 -2.27 4.01
CA THR A 64 0.30 -1.54 3.10
C THR A 64 -0.03 -0.14 3.65
N TYR A 65 -0.27 -0.03 4.96
CA TYR A 65 -0.53 1.25 5.62
C TYR A 65 0.72 2.14 5.66
N PHE A 66 1.91 1.57 5.89
CA PHE A 66 3.19 2.27 5.77
C PHE A 66 3.39 2.82 4.35
N GLN A 67 3.13 2.00 3.33
CA GLN A 67 3.20 2.40 1.92
C GLN A 67 2.29 3.58 1.60
N LEU A 68 1.07 3.61 2.16
CA LEU A 68 0.18 4.76 2.04
C LEU A 68 0.78 6.04 2.62
N GLY A 69 1.40 5.97 3.81
CA GLY A 69 2.05 7.11 4.44
C GLY A 69 3.21 7.66 3.60
N VAL A 70 4.06 6.78 3.09
CA VAL A 70 5.18 7.17 2.19
C VAL A 70 4.64 7.75 0.88
N ALA A 71 3.66 7.11 0.25
CA ALA A 71 3.06 7.58 -1.00
C ALA A 71 2.37 8.96 -0.84
N ALA A 72 1.65 9.16 0.27
CA ALA A 72 1.06 10.44 0.61
C ALA A 72 2.13 11.53 0.75
N THR A 73 3.24 11.21 1.42
CA THR A 73 4.39 12.13 1.58
C THR A 73 4.97 12.52 0.22
N ILE A 74 5.23 11.55 -0.67
CA ILE A 74 5.75 11.80 -2.03
C ILE A 74 4.80 12.69 -2.82
N ARG A 75 3.48 12.45 -2.74
CA ARG A 75 2.49 13.25 -3.47
C ARG A 75 2.38 14.68 -2.93
N HIS A 76 2.55 14.86 -1.62
CA HIS A 76 2.43 16.16 -0.97
C HIS A 76 3.62 17.08 -1.17
N GLN A 77 4.79 16.54 -1.52
CA GLN A 77 5.94 17.38 -1.84
C GLN A 77 5.72 18.27 -3.07
N HIS A 78 4.70 17.99 -3.91
CA HIS A 78 4.40 18.71 -5.16
C HIS A 78 5.62 18.92 -6.07
N ALA A 79 6.68 18.16 -5.85
CA ALA A 79 7.95 18.24 -6.55
C ALA A 79 7.88 17.44 -7.86
N PRO A 80 8.79 17.67 -8.83
CA PRO A 80 8.99 16.77 -9.96
C PRO A 80 9.37 15.34 -9.52
N LEU A 81 9.46 14.39 -10.46
CA LEU A 81 9.93 13.04 -10.11
C LEU A 81 11.35 13.11 -9.52
N ALA A 82 11.54 12.57 -8.32
CA ALA A 82 12.84 12.50 -7.68
C ALA A 82 13.73 11.45 -8.34
N ILE A 83 13.13 10.37 -8.87
CA ILE A 83 13.79 9.34 -9.67
C ILE A 83 12.94 9.17 -10.94
N ARG A 84 13.57 9.24 -12.12
CA ARG A 84 12.86 9.24 -13.43
C ARG A 84 12.91 7.91 -14.17
N ASP A 85 13.67 6.96 -13.67
CA ASP A 85 13.78 5.60 -14.20
C ASP A 85 13.13 4.59 -13.24
N PHE A 86 12.78 3.43 -13.81
CA PHE A 86 12.22 2.27 -13.09
C PHE A 86 12.58 1.01 -13.88
N PRO A 87 13.03 -0.08 -13.23
CA PRO A 87 13.06 -0.33 -11.78
C PRO A 87 14.27 0.30 -11.05
N THR A 88 15.31 0.70 -11.79
CA THR A 88 16.51 1.36 -11.24
C THR A 88 16.24 2.79 -10.80
N ALA A 89 17.20 3.37 -10.10
CA ALA A 89 17.29 4.76 -9.75
C ALA A 89 18.64 5.31 -10.23
N TYR A 90 18.60 6.24 -11.18
CA TYR A 90 19.78 6.78 -11.85
C TYR A 90 20.68 5.66 -12.43
N GLY A 91 20.08 4.64 -13.04
CA GLY A 91 20.77 3.51 -13.66
C GLY A 91 21.30 2.44 -12.70
N THR A 92 21.09 2.57 -11.39
CA THR A 92 21.53 1.60 -10.37
C THR A 92 20.40 1.22 -9.43
N LEU A 93 20.52 0.16 -8.63
CA LEU A 93 19.49 -0.17 -7.63
C LEU A 93 19.56 0.75 -6.40
N LEU A 94 20.76 1.21 -6.05
CA LEU A 94 21.02 2.12 -4.94
C LEU A 94 21.98 3.22 -5.45
N PRO A 95 21.46 4.40 -5.80
CA PRO A 95 22.27 5.46 -6.40
C PRO A 95 23.18 6.11 -5.36
N ASP A 96 24.33 6.60 -5.82
CA ASP A 96 25.18 7.47 -5.02
C ASP A 96 24.47 8.81 -4.76
N THR A 97 24.23 9.13 -3.50
CA THR A 97 23.66 10.41 -3.07
C THR A 97 24.67 11.29 -2.34
N SER A 98 25.97 11.06 -2.57
CA SER A 98 27.05 11.94 -2.10
C SER A 98 26.84 13.37 -2.61
N GLY A 99 27.43 14.37 -1.94
CA GLY A 99 27.26 15.78 -2.32
C GLY A 99 27.66 16.05 -3.77
N SER A 100 28.73 15.41 -4.26
CA SER A 100 29.18 15.56 -5.65
C SER A 100 28.27 14.85 -6.65
N ALA A 101 27.75 13.66 -6.33
CA ALA A 101 26.77 12.97 -7.18
C ALA A 101 25.44 13.72 -7.24
N LEU A 102 24.95 14.23 -6.11
CA LEU A 102 23.72 15.03 -6.05
C LEU A 102 23.86 16.34 -6.83
N ALA A 103 25.05 16.96 -6.80
CA ALA A 103 25.34 18.14 -7.62
C ALA A 103 25.24 17.84 -9.11
N ARG A 104 25.86 16.74 -9.59
CA ARG A 104 25.75 16.29 -10.99
C ARG A 104 24.31 15.99 -11.39
N ILE A 105 23.56 15.27 -10.55
CA ILE A 105 22.13 15.01 -10.77
C ILE A 105 21.35 16.32 -10.93
N ASN A 106 21.63 17.33 -10.11
CA ASN A 106 20.93 18.61 -10.17
C ASN A 106 21.37 19.48 -11.34
N GLU A 107 22.61 19.37 -11.80
CA GLU A 107 23.10 19.98 -13.05
C GLU A 107 22.36 19.38 -14.26
N ASP A 108 22.27 18.06 -14.36
CA ASP A 108 21.50 17.37 -15.41
C ASP A 108 20.02 17.78 -15.39
N ARG A 109 19.43 17.90 -14.20
CA ARG A 109 18.03 18.37 -14.05
C ARG A 109 17.87 19.83 -14.48
N ALA A 110 18.87 20.69 -14.23
CA ALA A 110 18.82 22.08 -14.65
C ALA A 110 18.86 22.22 -16.18
N HIS A 111 19.62 21.36 -16.89
CA HIS A 111 19.58 21.28 -18.35
C HIS A 111 18.19 20.96 -18.89
N ASP A 112 17.44 20.10 -18.19
CA ASP A 112 16.05 19.75 -18.53
C ASP A 112 15.00 20.75 -17.98
N LEU A 113 15.42 21.87 -17.37
CA LEU A 113 14.56 22.85 -16.69
C LEU A 113 13.70 22.26 -15.56
N ILE A 114 14.23 21.25 -14.86
CA ILE A 114 13.57 20.56 -13.76
C ILE A 114 14.15 21.05 -12.43
N ALA A 115 13.26 21.31 -11.46
CA ALA A 115 13.67 21.70 -10.11
C ALA A 115 14.64 20.67 -9.48
N PRO A 116 15.61 21.14 -8.66
CA PRO A 116 16.59 20.28 -8.03
C PRO A 116 15.92 19.27 -7.09
N VAL A 117 16.58 18.14 -6.90
CA VAL A 117 16.18 17.07 -6.00
C VAL A 117 17.14 17.01 -4.81
N SER A 118 16.61 16.63 -3.66
CA SER A 118 17.38 16.33 -2.45
C SER A 118 17.59 14.82 -2.26
N SER A 119 18.61 14.44 -1.50
CA SER A 119 18.84 13.05 -1.11
C SER A 119 17.63 12.43 -0.40
N LEU A 120 16.95 13.21 0.46
CA LEU A 120 15.74 12.76 1.15
C LEU A 120 14.61 12.36 0.17
N GLN A 121 14.40 13.13 -0.89
CA GLN A 121 13.38 12.80 -1.90
C GLN A 121 13.73 11.52 -2.67
N ILE A 122 15.02 11.30 -2.96
CA ILE A 122 15.49 10.05 -3.56
C ILE A 122 15.23 8.88 -2.60
N TYR A 123 15.64 8.98 -1.34
CA TYR A 123 15.44 7.93 -0.35
C TYR A 123 13.98 7.64 -0.05
N LEU A 124 13.09 8.63 -0.08
CA LEU A 124 11.65 8.40 0.08
C LEU A 124 11.07 7.55 -1.06
N GLN A 125 11.47 7.80 -2.30
CA GLN A 125 11.05 6.96 -3.43
C GLN A 125 11.65 5.55 -3.36
N LEU A 126 12.93 5.42 -2.96
CA LEU A 126 13.55 4.11 -2.74
C LEU A 126 12.86 3.33 -1.61
N ALA A 127 12.49 3.99 -0.52
CA ALA A 127 11.76 3.38 0.59
C ALA A 127 10.37 2.90 0.15
N HIS A 128 9.66 3.68 -0.68
CA HIS A 128 8.41 3.27 -1.29
C HIS A 128 8.59 1.99 -2.13
N ARG A 129 9.57 1.98 -3.05
CA ARG A 129 9.88 0.82 -3.91
C ARG A 129 10.28 -0.42 -3.11
N ALA A 130 11.19 -0.28 -2.16
CA ALA A 130 11.66 -1.38 -1.32
C ALA A 130 10.53 -1.99 -0.49
N GLY A 131 9.68 -1.15 0.11
CA GLY A 131 8.53 -1.66 0.86
C GLY A 131 7.45 -2.28 -0.04
N ALA A 132 7.33 -1.88 -1.32
CA ALA A 132 6.44 -2.54 -2.27
C ALA A 132 6.94 -3.96 -2.62
N VAL A 133 8.26 -4.14 -2.77
CA VAL A 133 8.88 -5.48 -2.93
C VAL A 133 8.65 -6.33 -1.68
N LEU A 134 8.88 -5.78 -0.49
CA LEU A 134 8.63 -6.50 0.76
C LEU A 134 7.16 -6.90 0.92
N LEU A 135 6.24 -5.99 0.59
CA LEU A 135 4.81 -6.27 0.61
C LEU A 135 4.45 -7.38 -0.39
N LEU A 136 4.99 -7.35 -1.62
CA LEU A 136 4.78 -8.41 -2.62
C LEU A 136 5.22 -9.78 -2.07
N LEU A 137 6.38 -9.86 -1.42
CA LEU A 137 6.85 -11.11 -0.80
C LEU A 137 5.88 -11.60 0.28
N VAL A 138 5.43 -10.72 1.18
CA VAL A 138 4.47 -11.07 2.25
C VAL A 138 3.15 -11.56 1.65
N VAL A 139 2.65 -10.92 0.59
CA VAL A 139 1.41 -11.31 -0.09
C VAL A 139 1.55 -12.67 -0.78
N ILE A 140 2.68 -12.92 -1.47
CA ILE A 140 2.96 -14.22 -2.09
C ILE A 140 3.06 -15.31 -1.03
N ILE A 141 3.79 -15.09 0.07
CA ILE A 141 3.92 -16.07 1.15
C ILE A 141 2.54 -16.36 1.77
N THR A 142 1.72 -15.32 1.99
CA THR A 142 0.35 -15.47 2.49
C THR A 142 -0.48 -16.34 1.54
N ALA A 143 -0.43 -16.09 0.24
CA ALA A 143 -1.17 -16.85 -0.76
C ALA A 143 -0.70 -18.31 -0.87
N VAL A 144 0.61 -18.55 -0.89
CA VAL A 144 1.17 -19.91 -0.91
C VAL A 144 0.73 -20.68 0.33
N ARG A 145 0.85 -20.07 1.52
CA ARG A 145 0.42 -20.69 2.77
C ARG A 145 -1.08 -20.96 2.78
N ALA A 146 -1.90 -19.99 2.39
CA ALA A 146 -3.36 -20.15 2.29
C ALA A 146 -3.74 -21.29 1.34
N VAL A 147 -3.13 -21.35 0.15
CA VAL A 147 -3.33 -22.43 -0.83
C VAL A 147 -2.93 -23.80 -0.27
N SER A 148 -1.86 -23.86 0.54
CA SER A 148 -1.36 -25.13 1.09
C SER A 148 -2.17 -25.67 2.28
N ILE A 149 -2.79 -24.79 3.08
CA ILE A 149 -3.49 -25.21 4.31
C ILE A 149 -5.02 -25.18 4.19
N THR A 150 -5.57 -24.70 3.06
CA THR A 150 -7.03 -24.59 2.88
C THR A 150 -7.51 -25.22 1.57
N PRO A 151 -8.70 -25.85 1.56
CA PRO A 151 -9.24 -26.50 0.37
C PRO A 151 -9.67 -25.49 -0.71
N LEU A 152 -9.96 -25.99 -1.92
CA LEU A 152 -10.61 -25.19 -2.96
C LEU A 152 -11.95 -24.63 -2.46
N GLY A 153 -12.27 -23.40 -2.88
CA GLY A 153 -13.46 -22.68 -2.42
C GLY A 153 -13.32 -22.00 -1.05
N HIS A 154 -12.23 -22.25 -0.33
CA HIS A 154 -12.00 -21.59 0.95
C HIS A 154 -11.75 -20.08 0.80
N TRP A 155 -12.40 -19.27 1.64
CA TRP A 155 -12.36 -17.81 1.53
C TRP A 155 -10.93 -17.24 1.67
N MET A 156 -10.13 -17.78 2.60
CA MET A 156 -8.74 -17.34 2.83
C MET A 156 -7.89 -17.52 1.57
N ARG A 157 -8.10 -18.60 0.82
CA ARG A 157 -7.43 -18.85 -0.46
C ARG A 157 -7.84 -17.80 -1.48
N SER A 158 -9.14 -17.62 -1.71
CA SER A 158 -9.64 -16.67 -2.71
C SER A 158 -9.23 -15.23 -2.39
N TRP A 159 -9.26 -14.83 -1.12
CA TRP A 159 -8.87 -13.48 -0.68
C TRP A 159 -7.35 -13.27 -0.83
N SER A 160 -6.53 -14.27 -0.50
CA SER A 160 -5.08 -14.17 -0.70
C SER A 160 -4.71 -14.10 -2.19
N LEU A 161 -5.38 -14.88 -3.04
CA LEU A 161 -5.19 -14.82 -4.50
C LEU A 161 -5.67 -13.48 -5.09
N LEU A 162 -6.79 -12.94 -4.61
CA LEU A 162 -7.24 -11.60 -4.96
C LEU A 162 -6.18 -10.54 -4.58
N TRP A 163 -5.55 -10.69 -3.42
CA TRP A 163 -4.50 -9.77 -2.98
C TRP A 163 -3.28 -9.80 -3.92
N VAL A 164 -2.84 -10.99 -4.33
CA VAL A 164 -1.81 -11.16 -5.37
C VAL A 164 -2.25 -10.52 -6.68
N GLY A 165 -3.49 -10.80 -7.12
CA GLY A 165 -4.03 -10.24 -8.36
C GLY A 165 -4.13 -8.72 -8.36
N ALA A 166 -4.29 -8.09 -7.20
CA ALA A 166 -4.39 -6.64 -7.06
C ALA A 166 -3.03 -5.95 -6.84
N ILE A 167 -2.04 -6.59 -6.22
CA ILE A 167 -0.72 -5.97 -5.99
C ILE A 167 0.10 -5.85 -7.28
N LEU A 168 -0.07 -6.79 -8.23
CA LEU A 168 0.61 -6.74 -9.53
C LEU A 168 0.24 -5.50 -10.36
N PRO A 169 -1.05 -5.19 -10.61
CA PRO A 169 -1.44 -3.96 -11.28
C PRO A 169 -1.08 -2.72 -10.45
N GLN A 170 -1.04 -2.79 -9.12
CA GLN A 170 -0.58 -1.67 -8.30
C GLN A 170 0.89 -1.32 -8.57
N ILE A 171 1.77 -2.31 -8.63
CA ILE A 171 3.19 -2.13 -8.98
C ILE A 171 3.32 -1.61 -10.42
N LEU A 172 2.57 -2.19 -11.35
CA LEU A 172 2.57 -1.76 -12.75
C LEU A 172 2.14 -0.30 -12.89
N LEU A 173 1.04 0.11 -12.26
CA LEU A 173 0.58 1.50 -12.26
C LEU A 173 1.61 2.45 -11.64
N GLY A 174 2.35 2.00 -10.62
CA GLY A 174 3.47 2.75 -10.04
C GLY A 174 4.61 2.98 -11.04
N GLY A 175 4.99 1.93 -11.79
CA GLY A 175 5.97 2.03 -12.87
C GLY A 175 5.51 2.92 -14.01
N ILE A 176 4.26 2.75 -14.48
CA ILE A 176 3.66 3.59 -15.53
C ILE A 176 3.64 5.05 -15.09
N THR A 177 3.32 5.34 -13.82
CA THR A 177 3.36 6.72 -13.29
C THR A 177 4.73 7.38 -13.47
N ILE A 178 5.82 6.62 -13.39
CA ILE A 178 7.18 7.13 -13.63
C ILE A 178 7.40 7.31 -15.12
N TRP A 179 7.10 6.30 -15.94
CA TRP A 179 7.32 6.31 -17.39
C TRP A 179 6.50 7.38 -18.12
N THR A 180 5.32 7.74 -17.61
CA THR A 180 4.46 8.77 -18.18
C THR A 180 4.65 10.15 -17.53
N ASN A 181 5.72 10.34 -16.76
CA ASN A 181 6.03 11.59 -16.07
C ASN A 181 4.86 12.12 -15.21
N LYS A 182 4.24 11.22 -14.43
CA LYS A 182 3.09 11.48 -13.56
C LYS A 182 1.81 11.89 -14.30
N ALA A 183 1.49 11.23 -15.42
CA ALA A 183 0.19 11.41 -16.06
C ALA A 183 -0.94 11.28 -15.02
N ALA A 184 -1.83 12.27 -14.99
CA ALA A 184 -2.74 12.48 -13.85
C ALA A 184 -3.74 11.34 -13.67
N ASP A 185 -4.20 10.74 -14.77
CA ASP A 185 -5.05 9.56 -14.83
C ASP A 185 -4.36 8.32 -14.24
N VAL A 186 -3.14 8.02 -14.68
CA VAL A 186 -2.35 6.88 -14.18
C VAL A 186 -2.04 7.03 -12.70
N ALA A 187 -1.54 8.21 -12.30
CA ALA A 187 -1.21 8.49 -10.91
C ALA A 187 -2.45 8.43 -10.00
N THR A 188 -3.62 8.83 -10.51
CA THR A 188 -4.89 8.72 -9.77
C THR A 188 -5.36 7.28 -9.68
N SER A 189 -5.28 6.49 -10.74
CA SER A 189 -5.58 5.06 -10.73
C SER A 189 -4.68 4.28 -9.77
N HIS A 190 -3.38 4.56 -9.76
CA HIS A 190 -2.44 3.97 -8.80
C HIS A 190 -2.85 4.26 -7.34
N MET A 191 -3.27 5.50 -7.07
CA MET A 191 -3.67 5.90 -5.72
C MET A 191 -5.03 5.30 -5.32
N ALA A 192 -5.98 5.23 -6.27
CA ALA A 192 -7.28 4.61 -6.04
C ALA A 192 -7.15 3.11 -5.76
N LEU A 193 -6.36 2.38 -6.55
CA LEU A 193 -6.11 0.96 -6.31
C LEU A 193 -5.33 0.73 -5.01
N GLY A 194 -4.37 1.60 -4.67
CA GLY A 194 -3.69 1.57 -3.38
C GLY A 194 -4.63 1.77 -2.19
N ALA A 195 -5.62 2.67 -2.31
CA ALA A 195 -6.65 2.87 -1.30
C ALA A 195 -7.56 1.63 -1.17
N LEU A 196 -7.96 1.01 -2.29
CA LEU A 196 -8.75 -0.23 -2.27
C LEU A 196 -7.97 -1.38 -1.61
N LEU A 197 -6.69 -1.56 -1.97
CA LEU A 197 -5.80 -2.55 -1.37
C LEU A 197 -5.62 -2.34 0.14
N THR A 198 -5.47 -1.10 0.58
CA THR A 198 -5.34 -0.78 2.00
C THR A 198 -6.61 -1.15 2.77
N SER A 199 -7.78 -0.74 2.28
CA SER A 199 -9.06 -1.11 2.89
C SER A 199 -9.32 -2.63 2.87
N PHE A 200 -8.96 -3.29 1.77
CA PHE A 200 -9.01 -4.74 1.67
C PHE A 200 -8.13 -5.40 2.74
N SER A 201 -6.89 -4.94 2.94
CA SER A 201 -5.97 -5.50 3.94
C SER A 201 -6.48 -5.33 5.39
N ILE A 202 -7.16 -4.20 5.68
CA ILE A 202 -7.82 -3.96 6.97
C ILE A 202 -8.95 -4.96 7.18
N LEU A 203 -9.84 -5.10 6.19
CA LEU A 203 -10.96 -6.04 6.26
C LEU A 203 -10.49 -7.50 6.34
N PHE A 204 -9.44 -7.85 5.59
CA PHE A 204 -8.85 -9.17 5.60
C PHE A 204 -8.28 -9.49 6.99
N THR A 205 -7.50 -8.57 7.56
CA THR A 205 -6.99 -8.70 8.93
C THR A 205 -8.12 -8.90 9.93
N PHE A 206 -9.15 -8.05 9.87
CA PHE A 206 -10.33 -8.16 10.75
C PHE A 206 -10.99 -9.54 10.66
N ARG A 207 -11.23 -10.05 9.45
CA ARG A 207 -11.83 -11.37 9.24
C ARG A 207 -10.98 -12.51 9.79
N VAL A 208 -9.64 -12.43 9.67
CA VAL A 208 -8.73 -13.43 10.23
C VAL A 208 -8.75 -13.41 11.77
N PHE A 209 -8.92 -12.25 12.39
CA PHE A 209 -9.12 -12.17 13.85
C PHE A 209 -10.47 -12.73 14.29
N CYS A 210 -11.54 -12.55 13.50
CA CYS A 210 -12.81 -13.23 13.75
C CYS A 210 -12.64 -14.75 13.68
N ALA A 211 -11.92 -15.26 12.66
CA ALA A 211 -11.67 -16.69 12.48
C ALA A 211 -10.97 -17.34 13.69
N ALA A 212 -10.12 -16.58 14.40
CA ALA A 212 -9.43 -17.04 15.59
C ALA A 212 -10.33 -17.19 16.84
N LYS A 213 -11.54 -16.62 16.84
CA LYS A 213 -12.47 -16.75 17.97
C LYS A 213 -13.28 -18.05 17.86
N PRO A 214 -13.62 -18.70 19.00
CA PRO A 214 -14.49 -19.88 19.01
C PRO A 214 -15.88 -19.58 18.43
N THR A 215 -16.57 -20.59 17.93
CA THR A 215 -18.00 -20.48 17.60
C THR A 215 -18.82 -20.48 18.90
N ALA A 216 -19.96 -19.78 18.91
CA ALA A 216 -20.84 -19.68 20.08
C ALA A 216 -21.32 -21.04 20.62
N ASN A 217 -21.25 -22.10 19.82
CA ASN A 217 -21.66 -23.46 20.17
C ASN A 217 -20.50 -24.34 20.72
N SER A 218 -19.34 -23.75 21.03
CA SER A 218 -18.13 -24.48 21.45
C SER A 218 -17.58 -24.07 22.83
N ALA A 219 -18.38 -23.33 23.61
CA ALA A 219 -18.16 -23.00 25.03
C ALA A 219 -19.22 -23.69 25.89
#